data_AF-A0A4Y2UST7-F1
#
_entry.id   AF-A0A4Y2UST7-F1
#
_cell.length_a   1.000
_cell.length_b   1.000
_cell.length_c   1.000
_cell.angle_alpha   90.00
_cell.angle_beta   90.00
_cell.angle_gamma   90.00
#
_symmetry.space_group_name_H-M   'P 1'
#
loop_
_entity.id
_entity.type
_entity.pdbx_description
1 polymer ?
#
loop_
_entity_poly.entity_id
_entity_poly.type
_entity_poly.pdbx_seq_one_letter_code
_entity_poly.pdbx_strand_id
1 'polypeptide(L)'
;MKAKLIHLHQKITRIAGSNCGLNKDLRRRLYKTVAERMVLHAAAAWAYPLSARQSRLLNSIQRKFLLNITGAYYTTPKVALQAIEGVIPLHVKAE
;
A
#
# COMPACT_ATOMS: atom_id res chain seq x y z
N MET A 1 -10.86 -0.46 -9.40
CA MET A 1 -9.57 -0.17 -8.72
C MET A 1 -9.28 -1.14 -7.56
N LYS A 2 -10.12 -1.18 -6.51
CA LYS A 2 -9.89 -1.98 -5.29
C LYS A 2 -9.60 -3.48 -5.54
N ALA A 3 -10.37 -4.14 -6.42
CA ALA A 3 -10.20 -5.56 -6.72
C ALA A 3 -8.83 -5.88 -7.35
N LYS A 4 -8.39 -5.09 -8.35
CA LYS A 4 -7.07 -5.25 -8.99
C LYS A 4 -5.92 -5.12 -7.98
N LEU A 5 -6.05 -4.20 -7.03
CA LEU A 5 -5.04 -3.97 -6.01
C LEU A 5 -5.01 -5.06 -4.93
N ILE A 6 -6.18 -5.58 -4.55
CA ILE A 6 -6.28 -6.75 -3.67
C ILE A 6 -5.67 -7.97 -4.36
N HIS A 7 -5.92 -8.16 -5.64
CA HIS A 7 -5.34 -9.24 -6.43
C HIS A 7 -3.80 -9.12 -6.51
N LEU A 8 -3.27 -7.90 -6.76
CA LEU A 8 -1.83 -7.63 -6.70
C LEU A 8 -1.25 -7.98 -5.32
N HIS A 9 -1.90 -7.51 -4.25
CA HIS A 9 -1.48 -7.81 -2.89
C HIS A 9 -1.45 -9.31 -2.63
N GLN A 10 -2.53 -10.04 -2.98
CA GLN A 10 -2.60 -11.50 -2.84
C GLN A 10 -1.50 -12.21 -3.63
N LYS A 11 -1.18 -11.76 -4.84
CA LYS A 11 -0.11 -12.33 -5.66
C LYS A 11 1.25 -12.13 -5.01
N ILE A 12 1.53 -10.93 -4.51
CA ILE A 12 2.78 -10.65 -3.77
C ILE A 12 2.87 -11.50 -2.50
N THR A 13 1.78 -11.61 -1.74
CA THR A 13 1.72 -12.42 -0.52
C THR A 13 1.87 -13.92 -0.81
N ARG A 14 1.30 -14.42 -1.92
CA ARG A 14 1.44 -15.81 -2.35
C ARG A 14 2.87 -16.15 -2.78
N ILE A 15 3.52 -15.25 -3.52
CA ILE A 15 4.93 -15.41 -3.91
C ILE A 15 5.84 -15.33 -2.67
N ALA A 16 5.44 -14.56 -1.65
CA ALA A 16 6.20 -14.45 -0.41
C ALA A 16 6.18 -15.73 0.46
N GLY A 17 5.19 -16.62 0.31
CA GLY A 17 5.10 -17.91 1.01
C GLY A 17 5.00 -17.82 2.55
N SER A 18 4.61 -18.92 3.20
CA SER A 18 4.62 -19.08 4.67
C SER A 18 6.03 -19.02 5.27
N ASN A 19 7.07 -19.25 4.46
CA ASN A 19 8.49 -19.12 4.80
C ASN A 19 9.16 -18.06 3.91
N CYS A 20 9.02 -16.77 4.24
CA CYS A 20 9.92 -15.66 3.86
C CYS A 20 10.67 -15.71 2.49
N GLY A 21 9.99 -15.89 1.35
CA GLY A 21 10.67 -16.02 0.05
C GLY A 21 11.07 -14.70 -0.65
N LEU A 22 10.37 -13.59 -0.37
CA LEU A 22 10.67 -12.28 -0.97
C LEU A 22 11.38 -11.36 0.02
N ASN A 23 12.58 -10.89 -0.34
CA ASN A 23 13.35 -9.88 0.41
C ASN A 23 12.49 -8.62 0.66
N LYS A 24 12.55 -8.08 1.89
CA LYS A 24 11.90 -6.82 2.30
C LYS A 24 12.14 -5.69 1.28
N ASP A 25 13.36 -5.56 0.76
CA ASP A 25 13.72 -4.55 -0.22
C ASP A 25 12.99 -4.72 -1.56
N LEU A 26 12.82 -5.96 -1.99
CA LEU A 26 12.08 -6.27 -3.22
C LEU A 26 10.58 -5.98 -3.04
N ARG A 27 10.00 -6.33 -1.88
CA ARG A 27 8.59 -5.98 -1.57
C ARG A 27 8.40 -4.47 -1.54
N ARG A 28 9.33 -3.74 -0.91
CA ARG A 28 9.33 -2.28 -0.86
C ARG A 28 9.43 -1.67 -2.25
N ARG A 29 10.30 -2.22 -3.11
CA ARG A 29 10.45 -1.80 -4.51
C ARG A 29 9.15 -2.00 -5.28
N LEU A 30 8.56 -3.19 -5.21
CA LEU A 30 7.28 -3.51 -5.86
C LEU A 30 6.14 -2.59 -5.41
N TYR A 31 6.08 -2.26 -4.12
CA TYR A 31 5.11 -1.29 -3.62
C TYR A 31 5.29 0.09 -4.26
N LYS A 32 6.49 0.65 -4.22
CA LYS A 32 6.77 1.99 -4.77
C LYS A 32 6.59 2.06 -6.29
N THR A 33 7.02 1.04 -7.02
CA THR A 33 6.99 1.08 -8.50
C THR A 33 5.65 0.68 -9.08
N VAL A 34 4.93 -0.26 -8.46
CA VAL A 34 3.69 -0.82 -9.01
C VAL A 34 2.47 -0.32 -8.24
N ALA A 35 2.39 -0.64 -6.95
CA ALA A 35 1.17 -0.38 -6.18
C ALA A 35 0.90 1.13 -6.01
N GLU A 36 1.93 1.90 -5.64
CA GLU A 36 1.84 3.34 -5.50
C GLU A 36 1.50 4.02 -6.83
N ARG A 37 2.19 3.68 -7.93
CA ARG A 37 1.88 4.24 -9.26
C ARG A 37 0.47 3.91 -9.73
N MET A 38 0.02 2.67 -9.55
CA MET A 38 -1.32 2.25 -9.94
C MET A 38 -2.41 2.98 -9.15
N VAL A 39 -2.16 3.25 -7.87
CA VAL A 39 -3.07 4.01 -7.01
C VAL A 39 -3.09 5.49 -7.41
N LEU A 40 -1.92 6.12 -7.60
CA LEU A 40 -1.83 7.54 -7.99
C LEU A 40 -2.46 7.80 -9.35
N HIS A 41 -2.19 6.94 -10.34
CA HIS A 41 -2.82 7.05 -11.66
C HIS A 41 -4.35 6.99 -11.57
N ALA A 42 -4.88 6.07 -10.77
CA ALA A 42 -6.31 5.92 -10.65
C ALA A 42 -6.95 6.95 -9.69
N ALA A 43 -6.16 7.60 -8.83
CA ALA A 43 -6.59 8.78 -8.07
C ALA A 43 -6.63 10.05 -8.93
N ALA A 44 -5.75 10.19 -9.92
CA ALA A 44 -5.80 11.30 -10.89
C ALA A 44 -7.07 11.30 -11.75
N ALA A 45 -7.74 10.15 -11.89
CA ALA A 45 -9.04 10.03 -12.56
C ALA A 45 -10.23 10.34 -11.63
N TRP A 46 -10.00 10.64 -10.36
CA TRP A 46 -11.05 11.04 -9.43
C TRP A 46 -11.28 12.55 -9.48
N ALA A 47 -12.52 12.98 -9.20
CA ALA A 47 -12.84 14.39 -9.03
C ALA A 47 -12.09 14.96 -7.81
N TYR A 48 -11.53 16.15 -7.96
CA TYR A 48 -10.78 16.85 -6.93
C TYR A 48 -11.70 17.84 -6.17
N PRO A 49 -11.56 17.99 -4.84
CA PRO A 49 -10.67 17.25 -3.93
C PRO A 49 -11.20 15.85 -3.58
N LEU A 50 -10.31 15.01 -3.05
CA LEU A 50 -10.67 13.65 -2.63
C LEU A 50 -11.70 13.68 -1.50
N SER A 51 -12.79 12.93 -1.68
CA SER A 51 -13.76 12.73 -0.60
C SER A 51 -13.13 12.00 0.59
N ALA A 52 -13.62 12.26 1.80
CA ALA A 52 -13.18 11.54 3.00
C ALA A 52 -13.28 10.00 2.87
N ARG A 53 -14.24 9.51 2.07
CA ARG A 53 -14.37 8.08 1.75
C ARG A 53 -13.21 7.58 0.89
N GLN A 54 -12.80 8.31 -0.14
CA GLN A 54 -11.65 7.98 -0.97
C GLN A 54 -10.36 8.02 -0.17
N SER A 55 -10.14 9.05 0.66
CA SER A 55 -8.96 9.16 1.53
C SER A 55 -8.87 7.98 2.53
N ARG A 56 -9.99 7.56 3.11
CA ARG A 56 -10.05 6.35 3.97
C ARG A 56 -9.73 5.08 3.19
N LEU A 57 -10.22 4.94 1.95
CA LEU A 57 -9.94 3.79 1.09
C LEU A 57 -8.44 3.71 0.74
N LEU A 58 -7.83 4.82 0.32
CA LEU A 58 -6.40 4.91 0.01
C LEU A 58 -5.54 4.53 1.23
N ASN A 59 -5.90 5.03 2.41
CA ASN A 59 -5.23 4.68 3.66
C ASN A 59 -5.34 3.19 4.00
N SER A 60 -6.53 2.59 3.85
CA SER A 60 -6.74 1.15 4.11
C SER A 60 -5.91 0.28 3.17
N ILE A 61 -5.87 0.67 1.89
CA ILE A 61 -5.04 0.06 0.87
C ILE A 61 -3.55 0.11 1.24
N GLN A 62 -3.04 1.31 1.55
CA GLN A 62 -1.63 1.51 1.87
C GLN A 62 -1.21 0.65 3.06
N ARG A 63 -2.04 0.59 4.10
CA ARG A 63 -1.76 -0.17 5.32
C ARG A 63 -1.53 -1.66 5.05
N LYS A 64 -2.29 -2.27 4.14
CA LYS A 64 -2.11 -3.70 3.79
C LYS A 64 -0.74 -3.95 3.14
N PHE A 65 -0.28 -3.04 2.29
CA PHE A 65 1.05 -3.15 1.70
C PHE A 65 2.14 -2.93 2.74
N LEU A 66 2.02 -1.92 3.60
CA LEU A 66 3.00 -1.65 4.64
C LEU A 66 3.18 -2.86 5.58
N LEU A 67 2.09 -3.49 6.03
CA LEU A 67 2.17 -4.70 6.86
C LEU A 67 2.89 -5.86 6.15
N ASN A 68 2.64 -6.03 4.85
CA ASN A 68 3.30 -7.09 4.08
C ASN A 68 4.79 -6.82 3.83
N ILE A 69 5.20 -5.54 3.78
CA ILE A 69 6.60 -5.13 3.63
C ILE A 69 7.33 -5.27 4.98
N THR A 70 6.74 -4.74 6.06
CA THR A 70 7.39 -4.71 7.37
C THR A 70 7.34 -6.07 8.09
N GLY A 71 6.35 -6.91 7.78
CA GLY A 71 6.09 -8.13 8.54
C GLY A 71 5.57 -7.85 9.96
N ALA A 72 5.17 -6.60 10.25
CA ALA A 72 4.71 -6.21 11.58
C ALA A 72 3.32 -6.77 11.91
N TYR A 73 2.99 -6.86 13.20
CA TYR A 73 1.69 -7.31 13.67
C TYR A 73 0.54 -6.43 13.15
N TYR A 74 -0.63 -7.03 12.95
CA TYR A 74 -1.84 -6.33 12.52
C TYR A 74 -2.31 -5.22 13.46
N THR A 75 -1.86 -5.20 14.72
CA THR A 75 -2.16 -4.16 15.72
C THR A 75 -1.22 -2.96 15.64
N THR A 76 -0.12 -3.05 14.87
CA THR A 76 0.85 -1.97 14.74
C THR A 76 0.20 -0.69 14.20
N PRO A 77 0.38 0.47 14.85
CA PRO A 77 -0.15 1.75 14.39
C PRO A 77 0.34 2.10 12.98
N LYS A 78 -0.56 2.63 12.14
CA LYS A 78 -0.22 3.04 10.76
C LYS A 78 0.92 4.06 10.70
N VAL A 79 0.90 5.02 11.63
CA VAL A 79 1.92 6.08 11.70
C VAL A 79 3.30 5.49 11.95
N ALA A 80 3.40 4.50 12.85
CA ALA A 80 4.65 3.78 13.08
C ALA A 80 5.13 3.04 11.83
N LEU A 81 4.21 2.36 11.12
CA LEU A 81 4.54 1.68 9.85
C LEU A 81 5.07 2.66 8.79
N GLN A 82 4.49 3.86 8.70
CA GLN A 82 4.92 4.90 7.77
C GLN A 82 6.29 5.47 8.12
N ALA A 83 6.55 5.69 9.41
CA ALA A 83 7.84 6.16 9.91
C ALA A 83 8.96 5.15 9.63
N ILE A 84 8.72 3.86 9.92
CA ILE A 84 9.69 2.77 9.68
C ILE A 84 10.03 2.64 8.19
N GLU A 85 9.04 2.77 7.31
CA GLU A 85 9.26 2.63 5.87
C GLU A 85 9.67 3.94 5.17
N GLY A 86 9.57 5.08 5.86
CA GLY A 86 9.80 6.42 5.29
C GLY A 86 8.82 6.76 4.16
N VAL A 87 7.53 6.43 4.33
CA VAL A 87 6.51 6.57 3.27
C VAL A 87 5.44 7.58 3.66
N ILE A 88 5.25 8.59 2.80
CA ILE A 88 4.19 9.60 2.91
C ILE A 88 2.80 8.96 2.70
N PRO A 89 1.75 9.37 3.43
CA PRO A 89 0.39 8.89 3.19
C PRO A 89 -0.09 9.10 1.75
N LEU A 90 -0.70 8.08 1.14
CA LEU A 90 -1.14 8.10 -0.26
C LEU A 90 -2.23 9.14 -0.53
N HIS A 91 -3.08 9.45 0.44
CA HIS A 91 -4.11 10.47 0.26
C HIS A 91 -3.51 11.89 0.14
N VAL A 92 -2.40 12.17 0.83
CA VAL A 92 -1.67 13.44 0.75
C VAL A 92 -0.90 13.56 -0.57
N LYS A 93 -0.45 12.44 -1.13
CA LYS A 93 0.21 12.40 -2.45
C LYS A 93 -0.75 12.44 -3.63
N ALA A 94 -2.01 12.12 -3.39
CA ALA A 94 -3.05 12.06 -4.41
C ALA A 94 -3.90 13.34 -4.44
N GLU A 95 -3.80 14.17 -3.39
CA GLU A 95 -4.09 15.60 -3.44
C GLU A 95 -3.00 16.35 -4.20
#